data_AF-A0A3A5VLF8-F1
#
_entry.id   AF-A0A3A5VLF8-F1
#
_cell.length_a   1.000
_cell.length_b   1.000
_cell.length_c   1.000
_cell.angle_alpha   90.00
_cell.angle_beta   90.00
_cell.angle_gamma   90.00
#
_symmetry.space_group_name_H-M   'P 1'
#
loop_
_entity.id
_entity.type
_entity.pdbx_description
1 polymer ?
#
loop_
_entity_poly.entity_id
_entity_poly.type
_entity_poly.pdbx_seq_one_letter_code
_entity_poly.pdbx_strand_id
1 'polypeptide(L)'
;MPHREGKGSQKRARFERLCHEVRCFVSANPGCSAQAIVANLNHDQKLRNHGLTPRKVGFFITRHLKESLTWWQDHRAGRRVYGPTEENTR
;
A
#
# COMPACT_ATOMS: atom_id res chain seq x y z
N MET A 1 16.94 -33.34 -3.75
CA MET A 1 15.90 -32.30 -3.60
C MET A 1 16.40 -31.04 -4.28
N PRO A 2 15.82 -30.57 -5.41
CA PRO A 2 16.33 -29.37 -6.05
C PRO A 2 16.04 -28.16 -5.15
N HIS A 3 17.09 -27.39 -4.86
CA HIS A 3 17.04 -26.21 -4.01
C HIS A 3 16.22 -25.11 -4.72
N ARG A 4 15.20 -24.61 -4.03
CA ARG A 4 14.15 -23.73 -4.58
C ARG A 4 14.73 -22.40 -5.06
N GLU A 5 14.27 -21.97 -6.22
CA GLU A 5 14.75 -20.85 -7.00
C GLU A 5 14.76 -19.52 -6.22
N GLY A 6 15.97 -18.95 -6.07
CA GLY A 6 16.28 -17.55 -6.35
C GLY A 6 15.74 -16.45 -5.42
N LYS A 7 16.65 -15.77 -4.72
CA LYS A 7 16.50 -14.47 -4.02
C LYS A 7 15.55 -13.44 -4.71
N GLY A 8 15.46 -13.44 -6.04
CA GLY A 8 14.57 -12.56 -6.82
C GLY A 8 13.07 -12.89 -6.69
N SER A 9 12.72 -14.16 -6.58
CA SER A 9 11.34 -14.62 -6.36
C SER A 9 10.77 -14.08 -5.05
N GLN A 10 11.58 -14.10 -3.98
CA GLN A 10 11.17 -13.60 -2.66
C GLN A 10 10.95 -12.08 -2.65
N LYS A 11 11.80 -11.30 -3.35
CA LYS A 11 11.65 -9.84 -3.44
C LYS A 11 10.37 -9.45 -4.18
N ARG A 12 10.08 -10.13 -5.30
CA ARG A 12 8.86 -9.92 -6.07
C ARG A 12 7.62 -10.32 -5.27
N ALA A 13 7.63 -11.47 -4.61
CA ALA A 13 6.53 -11.90 -3.76
C ALA A 13 6.25 -10.91 -2.60
N ARG A 14 7.30 -10.33 -1.98
CA ARG A 14 7.13 -9.27 -0.97
C ARG A 14 6.49 -8.01 -1.55
N PHE A 15 6.92 -7.61 -2.74
CA PHE A 15 6.36 -6.45 -3.42
C PHE A 15 4.88 -6.65 -3.79
N GLU A 16 4.53 -7.79 -4.38
CA GLU A 16 3.15 -8.13 -4.75
C GLU A 16 2.22 -8.19 -3.53
N ARG A 17 2.70 -8.78 -2.42
CA ARG A 17 1.97 -8.74 -1.13
C ARG A 17 1.74 -7.33 -0.63
N LEU A 18 2.77 -6.47 -0.64
CA LEU A 18 2.61 -5.07 -0.23
C LEU A 18 1.59 -4.32 -1.10
N CYS A 19 1.62 -4.54 -2.42
CA CYS A 19 0.63 -3.98 -3.33
C CYS A 19 -0.79 -4.46 -2.99
N HIS A 20 -0.96 -5.75 -2.71
CA HIS A 20 -2.25 -6.33 -2.35
C HIS A 20 -2.78 -5.76 -1.03
N GLU A 21 -1.98 -5.78 0.03
CA GLU A 21 -2.36 -5.25 1.35
C GLU A 21 -2.78 -3.78 1.29
N VAL A 22 -1.99 -2.95 0.62
CA VAL A 22 -2.32 -1.52 0.47
C VAL A 22 -3.62 -1.34 -0.32
N ARG A 23 -3.83 -2.08 -1.41
CA ARG A 23 -5.08 -2.01 -2.18
C ARG A 23 -6.28 -2.44 -1.33
N CYS A 24 -6.22 -3.60 -0.70
CA CYS A 24 -7.31 -4.12 0.13
C CYS A 24 -7.67 -3.15 1.25
N PHE A 25 -6.67 -2.63 1.96
CA PHE A 25 -6.90 -1.68 3.04
C PHE A 25 -7.54 -0.37 2.56
N VAL A 26 -7.04 0.22 1.47
CA VAL A 26 -7.56 1.49 0.94
C VAL A 26 -8.96 1.31 0.35
N SER A 27 -9.22 0.19 -0.34
CA SER A 27 -10.55 -0.14 -0.86
C SER A 27 -11.57 -0.38 0.26
N ALA A 28 -11.16 -1.01 1.37
CA ALA A 28 -12.03 -1.19 2.54
C ALA A 28 -12.21 0.09 3.37
N ASN A 29 -11.27 1.04 3.29
CA ASN A 29 -11.28 2.30 4.04
C ASN A 29 -11.02 3.51 3.11
N PRO A 30 -11.96 3.90 2.24
CA PRO A 30 -11.82 5.10 1.42
C PRO A 30 -11.66 6.35 2.29
N GLY A 31 -10.77 7.25 1.89
CA GLY A 31 -10.43 8.45 2.67
C GLY A 31 -9.43 8.20 3.80
N CYS A 32 -8.79 7.03 3.86
CA CYS A 32 -7.75 6.76 4.85
C CYS A 32 -6.48 7.58 4.56
N SER A 33 -5.75 7.92 5.63
CA SER A 33 -4.48 8.63 5.51
C SER A 33 -3.30 7.66 5.33
N ALA A 34 -2.17 8.16 4.82
CA ALA A 34 -0.94 7.35 4.74
C ALA A 34 -0.48 6.82 6.10
N GLN A 35 -0.79 7.52 7.21
CA GLN A 35 -0.51 7.04 8.57
C GLN A 35 -1.33 5.80 8.91
N ALA A 36 -2.63 5.78 8.57
CA ALA A 36 -3.49 4.63 8.80
C ALA A 36 -3.01 3.41 8.02
N ILE A 37 -2.59 3.60 6.76
CA ILE A 37 -2.03 2.53 5.92
C ILE A 37 -0.76 1.95 6.58
N VAL A 38 0.17 2.80 7.02
CA VAL A 38 1.40 2.35 7.70
C VAL A 38 1.09 1.62 9.00
N ALA A 39 0.13 2.10 9.79
CA ALA A 39 -0.29 1.44 11.02
C ALA A 39 -0.80 0.02 10.73
N ASN A 40 -1.68 -0.14 9.73
CA ASN A 40 -2.18 -1.44 9.31
C ASN A 40 -1.05 -2.39 8.86
N LEU A 41 -0.12 -1.89 8.04
CA LEU A 41 1.02 -2.68 7.56
C LEU A 41 2.00 -3.09 8.67
N ASN A 42 2.12 -2.30 9.74
CA ASN A 42 2.96 -2.62 10.89
C ASN A 42 2.34 -3.64 11.84
N HIS A 43 1.00 -3.73 11.88
CA HIS A 43 0.30 -4.76 12.64
C HIS A 43 0.46 -6.15 12.02
N ASP A 44 0.64 -6.23 10.70
CA ASP A 44 0.96 -7.49 10.05
C ASP A 44 2.41 -7.90 10.34
N GLN A 45 2.58 -8.84 11.28
CA GLN A 45 3.88 -9.31 11.77
C GLN A 45 4.81 -9.85 10.66
N LYS A 46 4.27 -10.23 9.50
CA LYS A 46 5.03 -10.71 8.34
C LYS A 46 5.64 -9.58 7.50
N LEU A 47 5.24 -8.34 7.76
CA LEU A 47 5.66 -7.11 7.11
C LEU A 47 6.27 -6.14 8.13
N ARG A 48 7.17 -6.62 9.00
CA ARG A 48 8.08 -5.78 9.81
C ARG A 48 8.96 -4.92 8.89
N ASN A 49 8.36 -3.88 8.32
CA ASN A 49 8.96 -2.99 7.36
C ASN A 49 9.66 -1.89 8.17
N HIS A 50 10.89 -2.16 8.61
CA HIS A 50 11.76 -1.30 9.43
C HIS A 50 12.18 0.02 8.74
N GLY A 51 11.22 0.80 8.25
CA GLY A 51 11.46 2.07 7.59
C GLY A 51 10.38 2.51 6.61
N LEU A 52 9.19 1.88 6.59
CA LEU A 52 8.06 2.39 5.83
C LEU A 52 7.47 3.59 6.57
N THR A 53 7.57 4.77 5.97
CA THR A 53 6.98 5.99 6.52
C THR A 53 5.73 6.36 5.71
N PRO A 54 4.81 7.17 6.27
CA PRO A 54 3.67 7.68 5.51
C PRO A 54 4.09 8.33 4.19
N ARG A 55 5.22 9.04 4.18
CA ARG A 55 5.83 9.62 2.98
C ARG A 55 6.18 8.56 1.93
N LYS A 56 6.83 7.46 2.33
CA LYS A 56 7.20 6.35 1.43
C LYS A 56 5.97 5.62 0.90
N VAL A 57 4.94 5.42 1.73
CA VAL A 57 3.66 4.87 1.26
C VAL A 57 3.02 5.76 0.21
N GLY A 58 3.02 7.08 0.44
CA GLY A 58 2.50 8.02 -0.56
C GLY A 58 3.23 7.94 -1.90
N PHE A 59 4.56 7.82 -1.89
CA PHE A 59 5.35 7.61 -3.12
C PHE A 59 5.09 6.24 -3.75
N PHE A 60 4.96 5.19 -2.94
CA PHE A 60 4.68 3.83 -3.38
C PHE A 60 3.36 3.75 -4.13
N ILE A 61 2.29 4.33 -3.57
CA ILE A 61 0.96 4.38 -4.19
C ILE A 61 1.03 5.10 -5.53
N THR A 62 1.63 6.29 -5.58
CA THR A 62 1.75 7.06 -6.84
C THR A 62 2.58 6.36 -7.92
N ARG A 63 3.54 5.50 -7.52
CA ARG A 63 4.44 4.82 -8.44
C ARG A 63 3.90 3.49 -8.95
N HIS A 64 3.24 2.72 -8.08
CA HIS A 64 2.91 1.32 -8.36
C HIS A 64 1.41 1.02 -8.34
N LEU A 65 0.59 1.86 -7.73
CA LEU A 65 -0.83 1.62 -7.51
C LEU A 65 -1.74 2.70 -8.14
N LYS A 66 -1.18 3.60 -8.95
CA LYS A 66 -1.91 4.74 -9.56
C LYS A 66 -3.12 4.34 -10.40
N GLU A 67 -3.13 3.12 -10.94
CA GLU A 67 -4.23 2.59 -11.76
C GLU A 67 -5.41 2.20 -10.86
N SER A 68 -5.13 1.59 -9.71
CA SER A 68 -6.16 1.09 -8.78
C SER A 68 -6.58 2.10 -7.72
N LEU A 69 -5.70 3.03 -7.36
CA LEU A 69 -5.87 3.95 -6.23
C LEU A 69 -5.60 5.39 -6.64
N THR A 70 -6.42 6.29 -6.10
CA THR A 70 -6.27 7.74 -6.21
C THR A 70 -5.99 8.37 -4.85
N TRP A 71 -5.69 9.67 -4.85
CA TRP A 71 -5.50 10.46 -3.63
C TRP A 71 -6.03 11.87 -3.81
N TRP A 72 -6.46 12.49 -2.71
CA TRP A 72 -6.84 13.90 -2.67
C TRP A 72 -6.37 14.53 -1.34
N GLN A 73 -6.39 15.86 -1.31
CA GLN A 73 -6.06 16.61 -0.09
C GLN A 73 -7.31 16.70 0.79
N ASP A 74 -7.21 16.21 2.02
CA ASP A 74 -8.18 16.54 3.06
C ASP A 74 -7.79 17.90 3.65
N HIS A 75 -8.54 18.94 3.27
CA HIS A 75 -8.31 20.31 3.71
C HIS A 75 -8.62 20.52 5.20
N ARG A 76 -9.48 19.69 5.81
CA ARG A 76 -9.79 19.79 7.24
C ARG A 76 -8.65 19.26 8.09
N ALA A 77 -8.07 18.13 7.68
CA ALA A 77 -6.97 17.49 8.41
C ALA A 77 -5.57 17.87 7.91
N GLY A 78 -5.47 18.66 6.84
CA GLY A 78 -4.20 19.12 6.28
C GLY A 78 -3.32 17.99 5.71
N ARG A 79 -3.91 16.86 5.30
CA ARG A 79 -3.16 15.65 4.90
C ARG A 79 -3.71 15.02 3.62
N ARG A 80 -2.87 14.23 2.94
CA ARG A 80 -3.31 13.38 1.83
C ARG A 80 -4.09 12.19 2.34
N VAL A 81 -5.22 11.92 1.70
CA VAL A 81 -6.05 10.74 1.89
C VAL A 81 -6.17 9.95 0.59
N TYR A 82 -6.46 8.66 0.69
CA TYR A 82 -6.40 7.70 -0.41
C TYR A 82 -7.74 6.99 -0.57
N GLY A 83 -8.07 6.60 -1.80
CA GLY A 83 -9.27 5.82 -2.12
C GLY A 83 -9.10 5.04 -3.42
N PRO A 84 -10.04 4.14 -3.74
CA PRO A 84 -10.04 3.46 -5.03
C PRO A 84 -10.28 4.44 -6.18
N THR A 85 -9.70 4.15 -7.35
CA THR A 85 -10.05 4.85 -8.59
C THR A 85 -11.44 4.39 -9.05
N GLU A 86 -12.29 5.30 -9.53
CA GLU A 86 -13.70 5.02 -9.88
C GLU A 86 -13.92 3.98 -10.99
N GLU A 87 -12.85 3.50 -11.63
CA GLU A 87 -12.91 2.55 -12.74
C GLU A 87 -13.23 1.10 -12.30
N ASN A 88 -13.12 0.77 -11.01
CA ASN A 88 -13.27 -0.61 -10.52
C ASN A 88 -14.57 -0.85 -9.73
N THR A 89 -15.59 -0.02 -9.93
CA THR A 89 -16.93 -0.16 -9.31
C THR A 89 -18.03 -0.50 -10.32
N ARG A 90 -17.68 -0.97 -11.52
CA ARG A 90 -18.63 -1.43 -12.55
C ARG A 90 -18.54 -2.92 -12.78
#